data_AF-A0A024X416-F1
#
_entry.id   AF-A0A024X416-F1
#
_cell.length_a   1.000
_cell.length_b   1.000
_cell.length_c   1.000
_cell.angle_alpha   90.00
_cell.angle_beta   90.00
_cell.angle_gamma   90.00
#
_symmetry.space_group_name_H-M   'P 1'
#
loop_
_entity.id
_entity.type
_entity.pdbx_description
1 polymer ?
#
loop_
_entity_poly.entity_id
_entity_poly.type
_entity_poly.pdbx_seq_one_letter_code
_entity_poly.pdbx_strand_id
1 'polypeptide(L)'
;MTYSNMHMIIDIKRIKYVERSWNLLVENNGVLQHVSQENNENENKEKYRKNQGSSLRKGIFRHIIILFDMSSSMKERDLKPDRINVALECVESFLKNFFFKNPVGHVGVVALKNSSAKLIQPFTSNVDDILNSILKERTAGLQGSPSLEEGLQIAHDLLIDMPLYGTKEVLIMYGSIRTCDKKNILNVLELLVKSNIYVNCISIAPEMHILKHICEKSNGFYKICSSKNSLMNEINNNAETPLWMQGMEPQLIHICFPTKKKISTQIMCSCHGKLNTDTYVCNFCNSYTCKIPSKCKVCGIHLISMHDLSHITNNLQGSPLFIEIKNEQGNYKVCSSCNQQLYNKIYQCTKCQHIFCLECDIFIHEELNQCPFCLINDT
;
A
#
# COMPACT_ATOMS: atom_id res chain seq x y z
N MET A 1 -76.46 8.55 7.38
CA MET A 1 -75.33 7.71 6.93
C MET A 1 -74.61 8.45 5.83
N THR A 2 -73.52 9.14 6.18
CA THR A 2 -72.62 9.81 5.25
C THR A 2 -71.20 9.66 5.80
N TYR A 3 -70.33 9.08 4.98
CA TYR A 3 -68.91 8.84 5.24
C TYR A 3 -68.18 10.17 5.53
N SER A 4 -67.36 10.20 6.58
CA SER A 4 -66.40 11.28 6.81
C SER A 4 -64.98 10.71 6.81
N ASN A 5 -64.20 11.17 5.83
CA ASN A 5 -62.82 10.81 5.57
C ASN A 5 -61.90 11.20 6.74
N MET A 6 -61.21 10.23 7.32
CA MET A 6 -60.13 10.45 8.27
C MET A 6 -58.84 10.74 7.49
N HIS A 7 -58.59 12.03 7.19
CA HIS A 7 -57.31 12.48 6.63
C HIS A 7 -56.21 12.31 7.68
N MET A 8 -55.16 11.55 7.34
CA MET A 8 -53.88 11.56 8.06
C MET A 8 -53.30 12.97 8.00
N ILE A 9 -53.30 13.66 9.14
CA ILE A 9 -52.53 14.89 9.34
C ILE A 9 -51.08 14.45 9.53
N ILE A 10 -50.31 14.50 8.45
CA ILE A 10 -48.84 14.42 8.54
C ILE A 10 -48.38 15.69 9.25
N ASP A 11 -47.66 15.53 10.36
CA ASP A 11 -47.12 16.58 11.20
C ASP A 11 -46.11 17.47 10.42
N ILE A 12 -46.61 18.55 9.80
CA ILE A 12 -45.82 19.55 9.05
C ILE A 12 -44.81 20.30 9.96
N LYS A 13 -44.90 20.16 11.29
CA LYS A 13 -44.01 20.85 12.25
C LYS A 13 -42.58 20.29 12.32
N ARG A 14 -42.31 19.06 11.83
CA ARG A 14 -40.93 18.51 11.81
C ARG A 14 -40.03 19.08 10.72
N ILE A 15 -40.57 19.83 9.75
CA ILE A 15 -39.81 20.36 8.61
C ILE A 15 -39.02 21.64 8.96
N LYS A 16 -39.32 22.33 10.08
CA LYS A 16 -38.72 23.64 10.40
C LYS A 16 -37.44 23.59 11.26
N TYR A 17 -37.03 22.44 11.78
CA TYR A 17 -35.87 22.32 12.68
C TYR A 17 -34.75 21.39 12.17
N VAL A 18 -34.79 21.00 10.90
CA VAL A 18 -33.59 20.46 10.25
C VAL A 18 -32.95 21.65 9.55
N GLU A 19 -31.94 22.26 10.19
CA GLU A 19 -31.02 23.13 9.46
C GLU A 19 -30.55 22.34 8.23
N ARG A 20 -30.89 22.85 7.05
CA ARG A 20 -30.57 22.16 5.80
C ARG A 20 -29.06 22.14 5.70
N SER A 21 -28.46 20.95 5.71
CA SER A 21 -27.01 20.75 5.52
C SER A 21 -26.46 21.44 4.25
N TRP A 22 -27.32 21.69 3.27
CA TRP A 22 -27.02 22.44 2.05
C TRP A 22 -26.77 23.94 2.26
N ASN A 23 -27.16 24.53 3.40
CA ASN A 23 -26.88 25.92 3.74
C ASN A 23 -25.39 26.15 4.14
N LEU A 24 -24.63 25.08 4.37
CA LEU A 24 -23.20 25.10 4.69
C LEU A 24 -22.30 24.96 3.45
N LEU A 25 -22.89 24.92 2.26
CA LEU A 25 -22.16 24.88 0.99
C LEU A 25 -21.97 26.31 0.51
N VAL A 26 -20.70 26.69 0.29
CA VAL A 26 -20.34 27.99 -0.30
C VAL A 26 -19.93 27.73 -1.74
N GLU A 27 -20.44 28.55 -2.65
CA GLU A 27 -20.12 28.45 -4.07
C GLU A 27 -18.83 29.24 -4.35
N ASN A 28 -17.77 28.53 -4.76
CA ASN A 28 -16.51 29.13 -5.16
C ASN A 28 -16.24 28.77 -6.61
N ASN A 29 -16.14 29.77 -7.50
CA ASN A 29 -15.86 29.61 -8.93
C ASN A 29 -16.79 28.60 -9.66
N GLY A 30 -18.09 28.62 -9.35
CA GLY A 30 -19.08 27.76 -10.01
C GLY A 30 -19.08 26.29 -9.55
N VAL A 31 -18.37 25.98 -8.46
CA VAL A 31 -18.38 24.67 -7.80
C VAL A 31 -18.80 24.84 -6.34
N LEU A 32 -19.80 24.06 -5.91
CA LEU A 32 -20.25 24.03 -4.52
C LEU A 32 -19.23 23.27 -3.65
N GLN A 33 -18.64 23.95 -2.68
CA GLN A 33 -17.70 23.36 -1.72
C GLN A 33 -18.27 23.42 -0.29
N HIS A 34 -18.05 22.36 0.47
CA HIS A 34 -18.36 22.31 1.90
C HIS A 34 -17.18 22.90 2.69
N VAL A 35 -17.45 23.75 3.69
CA VAL A 35 -16.44 24.51 4.48
C VAL A 35 -15.31 23.64 5.06
N SER A 36 -15.52 22.32 5.18
CA SER A 36 -14.52 21.37 5.70
C SER A 36 -13.43 20.93 4.71
N GLN A 37 -13.43 21.37 3.44
CA GLN A 37 -12.43 20.96 2.44
C GLN A 37 -11.04 21.58 2.63
N GLU A 38 -10.89 22.63 3.44
CA GLU A 38 -9.58 23.18 3.84
C GLU A 38 -8.74 22.18 4.68
N ASN A 39 -9.34 21.08 5.18
CA ASN A 39 -8.65 20.09 6.01
C ASN A 39 -7.68 19.17 5.25
N ASN A 40 -7.81 19.02 3.92
CA ASN A 40 -6.95 18.11 3.15
C ASN A 40 -5.47 18.54 3.13
N GLU A 41 -5.19 19.84 3.15
CA GLU A 41 -3.81 20.36 3.20
C GLU A 41 -3.12 20.01 4.52
N ASN A 42 -3.87 20.04 5.63
CA ASN A 42 -3.34 19.70 6.95
C ASN A 42 -3.12 18.19 7.11
N GLU A 43 -3.99 17.35 6.55
CA GLU A 43 -3.82 15.89 6.55
C GLU A 43 -2.57 15.43 5.80
N ASN A 44 -2.28 16.04 4.64
CA ASN A 44 -1.04 15.75 3.90
C ASN A 44 0.19 16.20 4.71
N LYS A 45 0.12 17.35 5.39
CA LYS A 45 1.17 17.84 6.29
C LYS A 45 1.42 16.93 7.51
N GLU A 46 0.37 16.35 8.10
CA GLU A 46 0.51 15.39 9.19
C GLU A 46 1.14 14.06 8.73
N LYS A 47 0.86 13.60 7.49
CA LYS A 47 1.54 12.43 6.90
C LYS A 47 3.04 12.67 6.78
N TYR A 48 3.45 13.84 6.27
CA TYR A 48 4.88 14.17 6.14
C TYR A 48 5.59 14.19 7.51
N ARG A 49 4.92 14.68 8.57
CA ARG A 49 5.48 14.67 9.94
C ARG A 49 5.62 13.27 10.52
N LYS A 50 4.70 12.34 10.23
CA LYS A 50 4.77 10.95 10.72
C LYS A 50 5.88 10.14 10.02
N ASN A 51 6.12 10.38 8.74
CA ASN A 51 7.14 9.67 7.96
C ASN A 51 8.59 10.05 8.32
N GLN A 52 8.78 11.11 9.12
CA GLN A 52 10.10 11.64 9.51
C GLN A 52 10.53 11.32 10.93
N GLY A 53 9.79 10.46 11.62
CA GLY A 53 10.23 9.87 12.87
C GLY A 53 11.45 8.96 12.67
N SER A 54 12.63 9.58 12.65
CA SER A 54 13.98 9.03 12.86
C SER A 54 14.63 8.21 11.73
N SER A 55 15.94 8.44 11.60
CA SER A 55 16.92 7.57 10.94
C SER A 55 16.95 6.21 11.66
N LEU A 56 15.88 5.46 11.50
CA LEU A 56 15.75 4.09 11.93
C LEU A 56 16.00 3.22 10.72
N ARG A 57 16.72 2.15 10.98
CA ARG A 57 16.95 1.07 10.03
C ARG A 57 15.61 0.67 9.39
N LYS A 58 15.60 0.45 8.07
CA LYS A 58 14.41 0.06 7.30
C LYS A 58 14.52 -1.39 6.82
N GLY A 59 13.39 -2.07 6.65
CA GLY A 59 13.32 -3.44 6.13
C GLY A 59 13.23 -3.46 4.60
N ILE A 60 14.37 -3.59 3.92
CA ILE A 60 14.44 -3.55 2.44
C ILE A 60 13.78 -4.78 1.81
N PHE A 61 14.09 -5.97 2.33
CA PHE A 61 13.49 -7.21 1.86
C PHE A 61 12.13 -7.37 2.49
N ARG A 62 11.08 -7.31 1.67
CA ARG A 62 9.70 -7.44 2.15
C ARG A 62 9.01 -8.68 1.64
N HIS A 63 8.38 -9.42 2.55
CA HIS A 63 7.54 -10.56 2.23
C HIS A 63 6.12 -10.26 2.73
N ILE A 64 5.23 -9.93 1.79
CA ILE A 64 3.83 -9.60 2.09
C ILE A 64 2.92 -10.71 1.59
N ILE A 65 2.05 -11.21 2.47
CA ILE A 65 0.94 -12.07 2.06
C ILE A 65 -0.35 -11.26 2.14
N ILE A 66 -1.03 -11.14 1.00
CA ILE A 66 -2.35 -10.50 0.95
C ILE A 66 -3.40 -11.57 1.21
N LEU A 67 -4.09 -11.47 2.35
CA LEU A 67 -5.33 -12.21 2.59
C LEU A 67 -6.47 -11.43 1.96
N PHE A 68 -7.08 -11.99 0.92
CA PHE A 68 -8.07 -11.31 0.12
C PHE A 68 -9.45 -11.95 0.32
N ASP A 69 -10.38 -11.18 0.89
CA ASP A 69 -11.76 -11.62 1.06
C ASP A 69 -12.43 -11.81 -0.31
N MET A 70 -12.87 -13.04 -0.59
CA MET A 70 -13.61 -13.41 -1.80
C MET A 70 -14.98 -14.03 -1.46
N SER A 71 -15.54 -13.67 -0.31
CA SER A 71 -16.85 -14.11 0.18
C SER A 71 -18.02 -13.47 -0.56
N SER A 72 -19.24 -13.89 -0.22
CA SER A 72 -20.47 -13.29 -0.76
C SER A 72 -20.63 -11.80 -0.43
N SER A 73 -20.08 -11.32 0.69
CA SER A 73 -20.19 -9.91 1.10
C SER A 73 -19.45 -8.95 0.16
N MET A 74 -18.49 -9.45 -0.62
CA MET A 74 -17.76 -8.65 -1.60
C MET A 74 -18.56 -8.33 -2.87
N LYS A 75 -19.76 -8.91 -3.02
CA LYS A 75 -20.73 -8.56 -4.07
C LYS A 75 -21.58 -7.33 -3.74
N GLU A 76 -21.52 -6.83 -2.51
CA GLU A 76 -22.29 -5.65 -2.10
C GLU A 76 -21.82 -4.39 -2.84
N ARG A 77 -22.75 -3.44 -3.03
CA ARG A 77 -22.59 -2.26 -3.90
C ARG A 77 -22.35 -0.95 -3.15
N ASP A 78 -21.88 -1.03 -1.91
CA ASP A 78 -21.55 0.13 -1.08
C ASP A 78 -20.47 0.99 -1.73
N LEU A 79 -19.51 0.33 -2.40
CA LEU A 79 -18.55 0.94 -3.30
C LEU A 79 -18.93 0.58 -4.73
N LYS A 80 -19.03 1.59 -5.61
CA LYS A 80 -19.40 1.38 -7.01
C LYS A 80 -18.18 0.92 -7.83
N PRO A 81 -18.31 -0.08 -8.73
CA PRO A 81 -19.54 -0.83 -9.04
C PRO A 81 -19.92 -1.89 -8.00
N ASP A 82 -18.96 -2.65 -7.47
CA ASP A 82 -19.13 -3.57 -6.33
C ASP A 82 -17.84 -3.55 -5.49
N ARG A 83 -17.88 -3.95 -4.21
CA ARG A 83 -16.70 -3.96 -3.30
C ARG A 83 -15.49 -4.71 -3.88
N ILE A 84 -15.72 -5.86 -4.54
CA ILE A 84 -14.65 -6.63 -5.18
C ILE A 84 -13.91 -5.83 -6.25
N ASN A 85 -14.61 -5.10 -7.11
CA ASN A 85 -13.98 -4.37 -8.21
C ASN A 85 -13.11 -3.24 -7.66
N VAL A 86 -13.63 -2.52 -6.67
CA VAL A 86 -12.87 -1.45 -6.02
C VAL A 86 -11.65 -2.01 -5.29
N ALA A 87 -11.80 -3.11 -4.55
CA ALA A 87 -10.67 -3.77 -3.89
C ALA A 87 -9.60 -4.23 -4.89
N LEU A 88 -9.98 -4.74 -6.06
CA LEU A 88 -9.04 -5.13 -7.12
C LEU A 88 -8.28 -3.93 -7.70
N GLU A 89 -8.98 -2.84 -8.00
CA GLU A 89 -8.35 -1.60 -8.46
C GLU A 89 -7.35 -1.06 -7.42
N CYS A 90 -7.71 -1.13 -6.13
CA CYS A 90 -6.80 -0.74 -5.06
C CYS A 90 -5.57 -1.63 -4.97
N VAL A 91 -5.74 -2.95 -5.05
CA VAL A 91 -4.62 -3.91 -5.04
C VAL A 91 -3.76 -3.75 -6.29
N GLU A 92 -4.32 -3.44 -7.46
CA GLU A 92 -3.52 -3.17 -8.66
C GLU A 92 -2.64 -1.93 -8.49
N SER A 93 -3.20 -0.82 -8.02
CA SER A 93 -2.43 0.40 -7.72
C SER A 93 -1.37 0.13 -6.65
N PHE A 94 -1.73 -0.63 -5.61
CA PHE A 94 -0.81 -1.03 -4.56
C PHE A 94 0.39 -1.77 -5.10
N LEU A 95 0.18 -2.81 -5.91
CA LEU A 95 1.25 -3.65 -6.43
C LEU A 95 2.21 -2.81 -7.28
N LYS A 96 1.69 -1.94 -8.15
CA LYS A 96 2.52 -1.03 -8.96
C LYS A 96 3.39 -0.13 -8.08
N ASN A 97 2.78 0.52 -7.08
CA ASN A 97 3.50 1.40 -6.15
C ASN A 97 4.47 0.64 -5.24
N PHE A 98 4.09 -0.56 -4.79
CA PHE A 98 4.87 -1.42 -3.92
C PHE A 98 6.15 -1.90 -4.58
N PHE A 99 6.08 -2.41 -5.82
CA PHE A 99 7.28 -2.86 -6.54
C PHE A 99 8.13 -1.71 -7.04
N PHE A 100 7.54 -0.54 -7.33
CA PHE A 100 8.31 0.67 -7.61
C PHE A 100 9.13 1.11 -6.40
N LYS A 101 8.51 1.12 -5.21
CA LYS A 101 9.19 1.52 -3.96
C LYS A 101 10.14 0.43 -3.44
N ASN A 102 9.77 -0.84 -3.58
CA ASN A 102 10.45 -2.01 -3.03
C ASN A 102 10.66 -3.08 -4.12
N PRO A 103 11.65 -2.92 -5.03
CA PRO A 103 11.85 -3.83 -6.15
C PRO A 103 12.19 -5.27 -5.72
N VAL A 104 12.84 -5.46 -4.58
CA VAL A 104 13.15 -6.80 -4.02
C VAL A 104 12.02 -7.42 -3.19
N GLY A 105 10.87 -6.75 -3.13
CA GLY A 105 9.67 -7.25 -2.47
C GLY A 105 9.14 -8.52 -3.13
N HIS A 106 8.49 -9.35 -2.33
CA HIS A 106 7.76 -10.52 -2.80
C HIS A 106 6.35 -10.48 -2.23
N VAL A 107 5.36 -10.73 -3.08
CA VAL A 107 3.95 -10.74 -2.70
C VAL A 107 3.35 -12.11 -2.98
N GLY A 108 2.66 -12.66 -1.99
CA GLY A 108 1.79 -13.84 -2.12
C GLY A 108 0.33 -13.46 -1.90
N VAL A 109 -0.60 -14.26 -2.42
CA VAL A 109 -2.04 -14.01 -2.27
C VAL A 109 -2.80 -15.28 -1.88
N VAL A 110 -3.59 -15.16 -0.82
CA VAL A 110 -4.49 -16.20 -0.31
C VAL A 110 -5.92 -15.66 -0.39
N ALA A 111 -6.83 -16.40 -1.01
CA ALA A 111 -8.25 -16.06 -1.01
C ALA A 111 -8.98 -16.70 0.15
N LEU A 112 -9.88 -15.93 0.76
CA LEU A 112 -10.80 -16.38 1.80
C LEU A 112 -12.18 -16.58 1.17
N LYS A 113 -12.63 -17.83 1.05
CA LYS A 113 -13.87 -18.19 0.33
C LYS A 113 -14.43 -19.51 0.85
N ASN A 114 -15.76 -19.68 0.84
CA ASN A 114 -16.43 -20.93 1.20
C ASN A 114 -16.07 -21.50 2.60
N SER A 115 -15.90 -20.65 3.61
CA SER A 115 -15.43 -21.03 4.96
C SER A 115 -14.08 -21.76 4.93
N SER A 116 -13.25 -21.44 3.94
CA SER A 116 -11.91 -21.99 3.75
C SER A 116 -10.97 -20.92 3.24
N ALA A 117 -9.67 -21.20 3.28
CA ALA A 117 -8.66 -20.36 2.66
C ALA A 117 -7.84 -21.17 1.65
N LYS A 118 -7.50 -20.53 0.53
CA LYS A 118 -6.76 -21.16 -0.57
C LYS A 118 -5.63 -20.24 -1.02
N LEU A 119 -4.40 -20.78 -1.08
CA LEU A 119 -3.28 -20.10 -1.72
C LEU A 119 -3.54 -20.02 -3.23
N ILE A 120 -3.79 -18.81 -3.75
CA ILE A 120 -3.98 -18.61 -5.19
C ILE A 120 -2.64 -18.38 -5.87
N GLN A 121 -1.79 -17.56 -5.24
CA GLN A 121 -0.51 -17.15 -5.81
C GLN A 121 0.60 -17.29 -4.76
N PRO A 122 1.61 -18.16 -4.97
CA PRO A 122 2.81 -18.16 -4.15
C PRO A 122 3.64 -16.89 -4.37
N PHE A 123 4.60 -16.64 -3.47
CA PHE A 123 5.47 -15.47 -3.54
C PHE A 123 6.06 -15.25 -4.94
N THR A 124 5.76 -14.08 -5.51
CA THR A 124 6.28 -13.63 -6.79
C THR A 124 6.57 -12.13 -6.72
N SER A 125 7.44 -11.67 -7.62
CA SER A 125 7.72 -10.25 -7.83
C SER A 125 7.05 -9.72 -9.11
N ASN A 126 6.29 -10.57 -9.82
CA ASN A 126 5.60 -10.19 -11.05
C ASN A 126 4.14 -9.80 -10.78
N VAL A 127 3.80 -8.55 -11.08
CA VAL A 127 2.45 -7.98 -10.90
C VAL A 127 1.41 -8.73 -11.73
N ASP A 128 1.73 -9.05 -12.99
CA ASP A 128 0.78 -9.68 -13.92
C ASP A 128 0.32 -11.05 -13.41
N ASP A 129 1.24 -11.83 -12.84
CA ASP A 129 0.92 -13.18 -12.33
C ASP A 129 -0.05 -13.07 -11.14
N ILE A 130 0.16 -12.10 -10.25
CA ILE A 130 -0.70 -11.84 -9.11
C ILE A 130 -2.11 -11.45 -9.58
N LEU A 131 -2.21 -10.45 -10.47
CA LEU A 131 -3.49 -9.95 -10.97
C LEU A 131 -4.25 -11.04 -11.73
N ASN A 132 -3.58 -11.79 -12.61
CA ASN A 132 -4.20 -12.89 -13.34
C ASN A 132 -4.73 -13.98 -12.41
N SER A 133 -3.99 -14.31 -11.35
CA SER A 133 -4.40 -15.28 -10.34
C SER A 133 -5.65 -14.81 -9.59
N ILE A 134 -5.69 -13.55 -9.17
CA ILE A 134 -6.86 -12.97 -8.50
C ILE A 134 -8.08 -12.93 -9.43
N LEU A 135 -7.90 -12.54 -10.70
CA LEU A 135 -8.96 -12.52 -11.70
C LEU A 135 -9.53 -13.91 -12.00
N LYS A 136 -8.67 -14.94 -12.04
CA LYS A 136 -9.11 -16.35 -12.18
C LYS A 136 -9.96 -16.82 -11.00
N GLU A 137 -9.61 -16.45 -9.77
CA GLU A 137 -10.42 -16.84 -8.62
C GLU A 137 -11.74 -16.04 -8.56
N ARG A 138 -11.73 -14.79 -9.03
CA ARG A 138 -12.96 -14.01 -9.24
C ARG A 138 -13.92 -14.67 -10.24
N THR A 139 -13.42 -15.18 -11.37
CA THR A 139 -14.28 -15.85 -12.38
C THR A 139 -14.87 -17.16 -11.84
N ALA A 140 -14.18 -17.82 -10.90
CA ALA A 140 -14.73 -18.95 -10.14
C ALA A 140 -15.85 -18.55 -9.15
N GLY A 141 -16.20 -17.27 -9.06
CA GLY A 141 -17.35 -16.73 -8.32
C GLY A 141 -17.08 -16.42 -6.85
N LEU A 142 -17.74 -15.39 -6.31
CA LEU A 142 -17.65 -14.99 -4.90
C LEU A 142 -18.79 -15.65 -4.09
N GLN A 143 -18.47 -16.60 -3.21
CA GLN A 143 -19.47 -17.38 -2.48
C GLN A 143 -18.97 -17.74 -1.06
N GLY A 144 -19.93 -18.03 -0.18
CA GLY A 144 -19.68 -18.40 1.20
C GLY A 144 -19.15 -17.26 2.07
N SER A 145 -18.64 -17.63 3.24
CA SER A 145 -18.00 -16.75 4.22
C SER A 145 -16.47 -16.88 4.18
N PRO A 146 -15.72 -15.89 4.69
CA PRO A 146 -14.26 -16.00 4.81
C PRO A 146 -13.85 -16.82 6.04
N SER A 147 -12.72 -17.53 5.96
CA SER A 147 -12.06 -18.21 7.09
C SER A 147 -10.72 -17.55 7.37
N LEU A 148 -10.64 -16.78 8.45
CA LEU A 148 -9.42 -16.07 8.84
C LEU A 148 -8.39 -17.01 9.45
N GLU A 149 -8.83 -18.01 10.21
CA GLU A 149 -7.95 -18.99 10.85
C GLU A 149 -7.12 -19.76 9.83
N GLU A 150 -7.77 -20.35 8.82
CA GLU A 150 -7.08 -21.11 7.77
C GLU A 150 -6.22 -20.18 6.91
N GLY A 151 -6.67 -18.95 6.66
CA GLY A 151 -5.90 -17.95 5.91
C GLY A 151 -4.62 -17.52 6.62
N LEU A 152 -4.71 -17.24 7.92
CA LEU A 152 -3.57 -16.87 8.76
C LEU A 152 -2.61 -18.04 8.96
N GLN A 153 -3.11 -19.27 9.06
CA GLN A 153 -2.25 -20.46 9.13
C GLN A 153 -1.44 -20.65 7.85
N ILE A 154 -2.08 -20.56 6.67
CA ILE A 154 -1.37 -20.62 5.38
C ILE A 154 -0.33 -19.49 5.30
N ALA A 155 -0.68 -18.29 5.75
CA ALA A 155 0.25 -17.17 5.75
C ALA A 155 1.45 -17.40 6.68
N HIS A 156 1.23 -17.92 7.88
CA HIS A 156 2.27 -18.30 8.82
C HIS A 156 3.25 -19.31 8.21
N ASP A 157 2.72 -20.40 7.61
CA ASP A 157 3.53 -21.48 7.07
C ASP A 157 4.38 -21.04 5.86
N LEU A 158 3.93 -20.05 5.11
CA LEU A 158 4.71 -19.45 4.02
C LEU A 158 5.77 -18.45 4.52
N LEU A 159 5.48 -17.72 5.60
CA LEU A 159 6.37 -16.68 6.14
C LEU A 159 7.46 -17.24 7.05
N ILE A 160 7.25 -18.41 7.67
CA ILE A 160 8.26 -19.02 8.54
C ILE A 160 9.52 -19.40 7.75
N ASP A 161 9.34 -19.87 6.52
CA ASP A 161 10.42 -20.24 5.58
C ASP A 161 11.19 -19.01 5.03
N MET A 162 10.66 -17.80 5.22
CA MET A 162 11.32 -16.58 4.76
C MET A 162 12.47 -16.19 5.71
N PRO A 163 13.58 -15.68 5.16
CA PRO A 163 14.78 -15.38 5.93
C PRO A 163 14.57 -14.25 6.94
N LEU A 164 15.34 -14.28 8.04
CA LEU A 164 15.21 -13.35 9.18
C LEU A 164 15.60 -11.89 8.85
N TYR A 165 16.35 -11.66 7.78
CA TYR A 165 16.72 -10.31 7.34
C TYR A 165 15.58 -9.60 6.57
N GLY A 166 14.49 -10.30 6.27
CA GLY A 166 13.31 -9.77 5.58
C GLY A 166 12.13 -9.56 6.52
N THR A 167 11.28 -8.60 6.18
CA THR A 167 10.03 -8.36 6.91
C THR A 167 9.02 -9.46 6.62
N LYS A 168 8.26 -9.85 7.64
CA LYS A 168 7.21 -10.85 7.56
C LYS A 168 5.86 -10.17 7.83
N GLU A 169 5.11 -9.92 6.76
CA GLU A 169 3.94 -9.06 6.80
C GLU A 169 2.72 -9.78 6.21
N VAL A 170 1.57 -9.61 6.86
CA VAL A 170 0.28 -10.05 6.36
C VAL A 170 -0.60 -8.82 6.19
N LEU A 171 -1.14 -8.62 4.99
CA LEU A 171 -2.09 -7.56 4.67
C LEU A 171 -3.47 -8.17 4.42
N ILE A 172 -4.42 -7.91 5.30
CA ILE A 172 -5.79 -8.42 5.19
C ILE A 172 -6.67 -7.37 4.55
N MET A 173 -7.16 -7.67 3.34
CA MET A 173 -8.24 -6.93 2.71
C MET A 173 -9.57 -7.58 3.03
N TYR A 174 -10.35 -6.94 3.91
CA TYR A 174 -11.53 -7.57 4.51
C TYR A 174 -12.83 -6.80 4.23
N GLY A 175 -13.85 -7.46 3.68
CA GLY A 175 -15.14 -6.82 3.36
C GLY A 175 -16.35 -7.49 4.01
N SER A 176 -16.13 -8.49 4.85
CA SER A 176 -17.18 -9.20 5.60
C SER A 176 -17.30 -8.69 7.04
N ILE A 177 -18.44 -8.92 7.68
CA ILE A 177 -18.66 -8.61 9.11
C ILE A 177 -18.41 -9.83 10.00
N ARG A 178 -18.37 -11.02 9.40
CA ARG A 178 -18.23 -12.30 10.08
C ARG A 178 -17.12 -13.13 9.46
N THR A 179 -16.48 -13.96 10.27
CA THR A 179 -15.60 -15.03 9.83
C THR A 179 -16.17 -16.38 10.26
N CYS A 180 -15.89 -17.43 9.50
CA CYS A 180 -16.33 -18.80 9.78
C CYS A 180 -15.11 -19.71 9.84
N ASP A 181 -14.54 -19.82 11.03
CA ASP A 181 -13.33 -20.60 11.32
C ASP A 181 -13.68 -21.97 11.89
N LYS A 182 -12.87 -22.99 11.61
CA LYS A 182 -13.06 -24.36 12.11
C LYS A 182 -12.42 -24.56 13.49
N LYS A 183 -11.31 -23.87 13.75
CA LYS A 183 -10.52 -23.96 14.99
C LYS A 183 -10.49 -22.61 15.70
N ASN A 184 -9.91 -22.59 16.90
CA ASN A 184 -9.72 -21.36 17.65
C ASN A 184 -8.63 -20.48 17.03
N ILE A 185 -9.03 -19.31 16.52
CA ILE A 185 -8.14 -18.31 15.93
C ILE A 185 -7.10 -17.75 16.92
N LEU A 186 -7.37 -17.79 18.23
CA LEU A 186 -6.43 -17.32 19.25
C LEU A 186 -5.15 -18.17 19.30
N ASN A 187 -5.25 -19.45 18.97
CA ASN A 187 -4.07 -20.32 18.89
C ASN A 187 -3.15 -19.89 17.74
N VAL A 188 -3.73 -19.50 16.59
CA VAL A 188 -2.98 -18.97 15.45
C VAL A 188 -2.38 -17.61 15.80
N LEU A 189 -3.10 -16.77 16.55
CA LEU A 189 -2.56 -15.51 17.04
C LEU A 189 -1.28 -15.71 17.87
N GLU A 190 -1.27 -16.68 18.79
CA GLU A 190 -0.06 -17.00 19.55
C GLU A 190 1.11 -17.45 18.66
N LEU A 191 0.84 -18.21 17.60
CA LEU A 191 1.85 -18.62 16.62
C LEU A 191 2.41 -17.42 15.85
N LEU A 192 1.56 -16.51 15.40
CA LEU A 192 1.98 -15.31 14.67
C LEU A 192 2.87 -14.40 15.52
N VAL A 193 2.51 -14.21 16.79
CA VAL A 193 3.30 -13.41 17.75
C VAL A 193 4.64 -14.06 18.02
N LYS A 194 4.70 -15.39 18.23
CA LYS A 194 5.97 -16.12 18.42
C LYS A 194 6.89 -16.01 17.21
N SER A 195 6.32 -15.98 16.00
CA SER A 195 7.05 -15.89 14.74
C SER A 195 7.37 -14.43 14.32
N ASN A 196 7.05 -13.43 15.15
CA ASN A 196 7.21 -12.00 14.86
C ASN A 196 6.58 -11.55 13.52
N ILE A 197 5.42 -12.10 13.17
CA ILE A 197 4.70 -11.76 11.94
C ILE A 197 3.74 -10.61 12.24
N TYR A 198 3.81 -9.54 11.44
CA TYR A 198 2.94 -8.38 11.62
C TYR A 198 1.70 -8.51 10.74
N VAL A 199 0.53 -8.28 11.33
CA VAL A 199 -0.74 -8.36 10.63
C VAL A 199 -1.37 -6.98 10.55
N ASN A 200 -1.47 -6.46 9.34
CA ASN A 200 -2.16 -5.21 9.02
C ASN A 200 -3.50 -5.54 8.37
N CYS A 201 -4.56 -4.88 8.77
CA CYS A 201 -5.89 -5.08 8.20
C CYS A 201 -6.51 -3.78 7.75
N ILE A 202 -7.02 -3.80 6.52
CA ILE A 202 -7.79 -2.71 5.94
C ILE A 202 -9.17 -3.28 5.62
N SER A 203 -10.18 -2.79 6.34
CA SER A 203 -11.54 -3.27 6.22
C SER A 203 -12.44 -2.26 5.54
N ILE A 204 -13.26 -2.76 4.60
CA ILE A 204 -14.37 -2.02 3.99
C ILE A 204 -15.62 -2.11 4.88
N ALA A 205 -15.72 -3.19 5.66
CA ALA A 205 -16.82 -3.42 6.59
C ALA A 205 -16.59 -2.74 7.95
N PRO A 206 -17.63 -2.64 8.80
CA PRO A 206 -17.50 -2.21 10.19
C PRO A 206 -16.45 -2.97 11.00
N GLU A 207 -16.01 -2.36 12.09
CA GLU A 207 -14.99 -2.91 12.98
C GLU A 207 -15.32 -4.32 13.48
N MET A 208 -14.40 -5.26 13.26
CA MET A 208 -14.50 -6.60 13.83
C MET A 208 -13.50 -6.76 14.97
N HIS A 209 -14.01 -6.94 16.20
CA HIS A 209 -13.20 -7.00 17.43
C HIS A 209 -12.03 -7.99 17.35
N ILE A 210 -12.25 -9.18 16.78
CA ILE A 210 -11.19 -10.20 16.68
C ILE A 210 -10.06 -9.77 15.74
N LEU A 211 -10.36 -9.11 14.61
CA LEU A 211 -9.33 -8.61 13.69
C LEU A 211 -8.52 -7.50 14.33
N LYS A 212 -9.18 -6.57 15.02
CA LYS A 212 -8.50 -5.51 15.76
C LYS A 212 -7.57 -6.09 16.82
N HIS A 213 -8.05 -7.06 17.59
CA HIS A 213 -7.23 -7.75 18.58
C HIS A 213 -5.99 -8.43 17.97
N ILE A 214 -6.14 -9.09 16.81
CA ILE A 214 -5.03 -9.71 16.08
C ILE A 214 -4.02 -8.65 15.62
N CYS A 215 -4.48 -7.53 15.07
CA CYS A 215 -3.59 -6.46 14.59
C CYS A 215 -2.82 -5.82 15.76
N GLU A 216 -3.51 -5.48 16.85
CA GLU A 216 -2.89 -4.89 18.05
C GLU A 216 -1.85 -5.82 18.69
N LYS A 217 -2.15 -7.12 18.76
CA LYS A 217 -1.22 -8.12 19.34
C LYS A 217 -0.02 -8.42 18.45
N SER A 218 -0.15 -8.27 17.13
CA SER A 218 0.92 -8.50 16.15
C SER A 218 1.72 -7.23 15.80
N ASN A 219 1.57 -6.14 16.56
CA ASN A 219 2.18 -4.84 16.29
C ASN A 219 1.83 -4.24 14.91
N GLY A 220 0.71 -4.68 14.33
CA GLY A 220 0.16 -4.11 13.11
C GLY A 220 -0.95 -3.09 13.40
N PHE A 221 -1.69 -2.73 12.37
CA PHE A 221 -2.78 -1.77 12.48
C PHE A 221 -4.09 -2.31 11.90
N TYR A 222 -5.21 -1.79 12.42
CA TYR A 222 -6.55 -2.02 11.88
C TYR A 222 -7.15 -0.69 11.41
N LYS A 223 -7.52 -0.59 10.14
CA LYS A 223 -8.13 0.60 9.53
C LYS A 223 -9.45 0.27 8.87
N ILE A 224 -10.42 1.18 9.01
CA ILE A 224 -11.75 1.08 8.41
C ILE A 224 -11.86 2.14 7.33
N CYS A 225 -12.24 1.73 6.13
CA CYS A 225 -12.31 2.60 4.96
C CYS A 225 -13.74 2.65 4.44
N SER A 226 -14.41 3.79 4.60
CA SER A 226 -15.77 3.99 4.10
C SER A 226 -15.82 4.45 2.64
N SER A 227 -14.73 5.05 2.13
CA SER A 227 -14.66 5.59 0.77
C SER A 227 -13.56 4.93 -0.04
N LYS A 228 -13.72 4.91 -1.37
CA LYS A 228 -12.69 4.43 -2.30
C LYS A 228 -11.36 5.16 -2.11
N ASN A 229 -11.40 6.48 -1.91
CA ASN A 229 -10.18 7.28 -1.76
C ASN A 229 -9.45 6.96 -0.46
N SER A 230 -10.18 6.77 0.64
CA SER A 230 -9.59 6.34 1.91
C SER A 230 -8.94 4.96 1.77
N LEU A 231 -9.62 4.02 1.10
CA LEU A 231 -9.10 2.69 0.83
C LEU A 231 -7.81 2.73 0.00
N MET A 232 -7.80 3.49 -1.09
CA MET A 232 -6.61 3.70 -1.93
C MET A 232 -5.45 4.30 -1.14
N ASN A 233 -5.72 5.32 -0.32
CA ASN A 233 -4.70 6.01 0.46
C ASN A 233 -4.06 5.06 1.49
N GLU A 234 -4.87 4.35 2.28
CA GLU A 234 -4.35 3.44 3.31
C GLU A 234 -3.59 2.26 2.71
N ILE A 235 -4.07 1.69 1.62
CA ILE A 235 -3.34 0.64 0.91
C ILE A 235 -2.00 1.16 0.35
N ASN A 236 -2.00 2.36 -0.24
CA ASN A 236 -0.76 2.95 -0.77
C ASN A 236 0.23 3.37 0.32
N ASN A 237 -0.23 3.74 1.52
CA ASN A 237 0.65 3.99 2.66
C ASN A 237 1.45 2.72 3.01
N ASN A 238 0.84 1.54 2.88
CA ASN A 238 1.54 0.26 3.13
C ASN A 238 2.61 -0.08 2.10
N ALA A 239 2.63 0.61 0.95
CA ALA A 239 3.67 0.44 -0.05
C ALA A 239 5.00 1.07 0.39
N GLU A 240 5.00 1.97 1.39
CA GLU A 240 6.21 2.55 1.94
C GLU A 240 7.06 1.48 2.65
N THR A 241 8.39 1.61 2.55
CA THR A 241 9.31 0.67 3.20
C THR A 241 9.19 0.83 4.72
N PRO A 242 8.79 -0.24 5.44
CA PRO A 242 8.55 -0.15 6.87
C PRO A 242 9.89 -0.01 7.62
N LEU A 243 9.76 0.49 8.84
CA LEU A 243 10.87 0.49 9.78
C LEU A 243 11.26 -0.94 10.16
N TRP A 244 12.47 -1.09 10.69
CA TRP A 244 12.99 -2.36 11.19
C TRP A 244 12.04 -2.97 12.22
N MET A 245 11.64 -4.21 11.97
CA MET A 245 10.65 -4.92 12.77
C MET A 245 11.35 -5.72 13.87
N GLN A 246 10.62 -6.03 14.94
CA GLN A 246 11.14 -6.86 16.02
C GLN A 246 11.44 -8.27 15.50
N GLY A 247 12.57 -8.84 15.92
CA GLY A 247 12.99 -10.19 15.51
C GLY A 247 13.74 -10.28 14.17
N MET A 248 13.95 -9.15 13.48
CA MET A 248 14.80 -9.14 12.29
C MET A 248 16.28 -9.09 12.65
N GLU A 249 17.12 -9.77 11.86
CA GLU A 249 18.58 -9.81 12.05
C GLU A 249 19.36 -9.23 10.84
N PRO A 250 20.40 -8.39 11.06
CA PRO A 250 21.33 -8.01 10.00
C PRO A 250 22.06 -9.21 9.43
N GLN A 251 21.92 -9.42 8.12
CA GLN A 251 22.73 -10.39 7.40
C GLN A 251 23.29 -9.77 6.12
N LEU A 252 24.56 -10.05 5.85
CA LEU A 252 25.17 -9.77 4.55
C LEU A 252 24.73 -10.84 3.56
N ILE A 253 24.19 -10.40 2.42
CA ILE A 253 23.67 -11.28 1.38
C ILE A 253 24.47 -11.10 0.10
N HIS A 254 24.60 -12.19 -0.67
CA HIS A 254 25.13 -12.10 -2.02
C HIS A 254 24.04 -11.63 -2.99
N ILE A 255 24.36 -10.58 -3.75
CA ILE A 255 23.54 -10.06 -4.84
C ILE A 255 24.31 -10.23 -6.14
N CYS A 256 23.62 -10.66 -7.19
CA CYS A 256 24.16 -10.76 -8.54
C CYS A 256 23.59 -9.61 -9.38
N PHE A 257 24.47 -8.90 -10.09
CA PHE A 257 24.09 -7.94 -11.13
C PHE A 257 24.16 -8.62 -12.50
N PRO A 258 23.04 -9.12 -13.03
CA PRO A 258 23.07 -9.93 -14.25
C PRO A 258 23.23 -9.04 -15.48
N THR A 259 23.89 -9.57 -16.49
CA THR A 259 24.02 -8.89 -17.80
C THR A 259 22.87 -9.29 -18.72
N LYS A 260 22.26 -8.31 -19.37
CA LYS A 260 21.24 -8.57 -20.40
C LYS A 260 21.95 -9.02 -21.68
N LYS A 261 21.64 -10.21 -22.17
CA LYS A 261 22.15 -10.72 -23.46
C LYS A 261 20.97 -10.93 -24.41
N LYS A 262 21.10 -10.36 -25.60
CA LYS A 262 20.26 -10.70 -26.74
C LYS A 262 20.93 -11.85 -27.48
N ILE A 263 20.25 -12.98 -27.56
CA ILE A 263 20.79 -14.20 -28.14
C ILE A 263 20.03 -14.47 -29.43
N SER A 264 20.75 -14.77 -30.50
CA SER A 264 20.18 -15.05 -31.82
C SER A 264 19.36 -16.32 -31.85
N THR A 265 19.70 -17.28 -30.98
CA THR A 265 18.95 -18.54 -30.78
C THR A 265 17.98 -18.42 -29.62
N GLN A 266 16.88 -19.17 -29.70
CA GLN A 266 15.89 -19.25 -28.63
C GLN A 266 16.44 -20.08 -27.46
N ILE A 267 16.59 -19.45 -26.29
CA ILE A 267 17.05 -20.12 -25.06
C ILE A 267 15.89 -20.38 -24.12
N MET A 268 15.94 -21.52 -23.46
CA MET A 268 14.98 -21.88 -22.42
C MET A 268 15.19 -21.05 -21.14
N CYS A 269 14.18 -20.25 -20.78
CA CYS A 269 14.20 -19.49 -19.54
C CYS A 269 14.00 -20.40 -18.32
N SER A 270 14.91 -20.33 -17.34
CA SER A 270 14.84 -21.10 -16.09
C SER A 270 13.65 -20.73 -15.19
N CYS A 271 13.01 -19.58 -15.42
CA CYS A 271 11.88 -19.15 -14.60
C CYS A 271 10.57 -19.89 -14.92
N HIS A 272 10.29 -20.10 -16.21
CA HIS A 272 8.98 -20.58 -16.69
C HIS A 272 9.08 -21.62 -17.80
N GLY A 273 10.30 -22.04 -18.18
CA GLY A 273 10.49 -23.04 -19.24
C GLY A 273 9.91 -22.60 -20.58
N LYS A 274 9.96 -21.29 -20.90
CA LYS A 274 9.60 -20.80 -22.24
C LYS A 274 10.84 -20.27 -22.94
N LEU A 275 10.81 -20.39 -24.25
CA LEU A 275 11.87 -19.96 -25.15
C LEU A 275 11.85 -18.44 -25.33
N ASN A 276 12.95 -17.78 -24.96
CA ASN A 276 13.13 -16.34 -25.09
C ASN A 276 14.48 -16.04 -25.78
N THR A 277 14.55 -14.91 -26.50
CA THR A 277 15.79 -14.40 -27.11
C THR A 277 16.48 -13.36 -26.23
N ASP A 278 15.69 -12.57 -25.50
CA ASP A 278 16.17 -11.53 -24.59
C ASP A 278 16.15 -12.07 -23.16
N THR A 279 17.32 -12.37 -22.60
CA THR A 279 17.45 -12.95 -21.26
C THR A 279 18.59 -12.33 -20.47
N TYR A 280 18.46 -12.36 -19.15
CA TYR A 280 19.49 -12.00 -18.20
C TYR A 280 20.27 -13.25 -17.81
N VAL A 281 21.60 -13.13 -17.75
CA VAL A 281 22.48 -14.23 -17.33
C VAL A 281 22.91 -14.03 -15.89
N CYS A 282 22.71 -15.03 -15.05
CA CYS A 282 23.24 -15.06 -13.69
C CYS A 282 24.76 -15.31 -13.74
N ASN A 283 25.58 -14.42 -13.18
CA ASN A 283 27.05 -14.57 -13.21
C ASN A 283 27.58 -15.69 -12.30
N PHE A 284 26.76 -16.24 -11.39
CA PHE A 284 27.17 -17.31 -10.49
C PHE A 284 26.93 -18.71 -11.07
N CYS A 285 25.79 -18.94 -11.71
CA CYS A 285 25.40 -20.27 -12.23
C CYS A 285 25.15 -20.30 -13.74
N ASN A 286 25.31 -19.16 -14.43
CA ASN A 286 25.05 -18.98 -15.87
C ASN A 286 23.62 -19.35 -16.32
N SER A 287 22.65 -19.42 -15.40
CA SER A 287 21.25 -19.63 -15.73
C SER A 287 20.65 -18.41 -16.45
N TYR A 288 19.69 -18.65 -17.34
CA TYR A 288 18.98 -17.60 -18.07
C TYR A 288 17.64 -17.28 -17.43
N THR A 289 17.41 -16.01 -17.12
CA THR A 289 16.16 -15.50 -16.52
C THR A 289 15.56 -14.39 -17.36
N CYS A 290 14.24 -14.37 -17.52
CA CYS A 290 13.55 -13.39 -18.37
C CYS A 290 13.35 -12.02 -17.72
N LYS A 291 13.12 -11.98 -16.40
CA LYS A 291 12.77 -10.77 -15.65
C LYS A 291 13.64 -10.67 -14.40
N ILE A 292 14.06 -9.43 -14.12
CA ILE A 292 14.67 -8.99 -12.87
C ILE A 292 13.86 -7.79 -12.38
N PRO A 293 13.79 -7.53 -11.07
CA PRO A 293 14.42 -8.26 -9.96
C PRO A 293 13.77 -9.62 -9.69
N SER A 294 14.57 -10.65 -9.40
CA SER A 294 14.06 -11.99 -9.04
C SER A 294 15.12 -12.85 -8.33
N LYS A 295 14.70 -13.91 -7.63
CA LYS A 295 15.62 -14.96 -7.16
C LYS A 295 15.91 -15.95 -8.28
N CYS A 296 17.20 -16.23 -8.52
CA CYS A 296 17.60 -17.27 -9.47
C CYS A 296 17.07 -18.65 -9.03
N LYS A 297 16.36 -19.35 -9.91
CA LYS A 297 15.80 -20.69 -9.61
C LYS A 297 16.84 -21.80 -9.51
N VAL A 298 18.06 -21.57 -10.01
CA VAL A 298 19.15 -22.55 -9.99
C VAL A 298 20.03 -22.39 -8.75
N CYS A 299 20.58 -21.19 -8.51
CA CYS A 299 21.49 -20.94 -7.39
C CYS A 299 20.86 -20.24 -6.18
N GLY A 300 19.63 -19.75 -6.27
CA GLY A 300 18.94 -19.05 -5.17
C GLY A 300 19.40 -17.61 -4.91
N ILE A 301 20.43 -17.11 -5.60
CA ILE A 301 20.95 -15.75 -5.44
C ILE A 301 19.97 -14.71 -6.01
N HIS A 302 19.88 -13.55 -5.34
CA HIS A 302 19.07 -12.42 -5.81
C HIS A 302 19.70 -11.78 -7.05
N LEU A 303 18.93 -11.69 -8.13
CA LEU A 303 19.27 -11.03 -9.37
C LEU A 303 18.63 -9.64 -9.36
N ILE A 304 19.43 -8.59 -9.29
CA ILE A 304 18.97 -7.19 -9.15
C ILE A 304 19.75 -6.33 -10.15
N SER A 305 19.11 -5.32 -10.75
CA SER A 305 19.84 -4.35 -11.59
C SER A 305 20.42 -3.21 -10.74
N MET A 306 21.44 -2.52 -11.28
CA MET A 306 21.95 -1.31 -10.63
C MET A 306 20.86 -0.23 -10.47
N HIS A 307 19.92 -0.16 -11.42
CA HIS A 307 18.80 0.79 -11.38
C HIS A 307 17.84 0.49 -10.22
N ASP A 308 17.50 -0.78 -9.99
CA ASP A 308 16.63 -1.19 -8.88
C ASP A 308 17.26 -0.80 -7.53
N LEU A 309 18.59 -0.98 -7.41
CA LEU A 309 19.32 -0.61 -6.21
C LEU A 309 19.33 0.92 -6.01
N SER A 310 19.52 1.72 -7.06
CA SER A 310 19.44 3.18 -6.95
C SER A 310 18.03 3.67 -6.58
N HIS A 311 16.98 3.00 -7.06
CA HIS A 311 15.62 3.31 -6.64
C HIS A 311 15.42 3.03 -5.14
N ILE A 312 15.91 1.88 -4.64
CA ILE A 312 15.88 1.59 -3.21
C ILE A 312 16.59 2.67 -2.41
N THR A 313 17.82 3.06 -2.80
CA THR A 313 18.58 4.07 -2.03
C THR A 313 17.88 5.41 -1.97
N ASN A 314 17.27 5.85 -3.07
CA ASN A 314 16.52 7.10 -3.12
C ASN A 314 15.26 7.04 -2.24
N ASN A 315 14.54 5.91 -2.25
CA ASN A 315 13.36 5.73 -1.40
C ASN A 315 13.71 5.60 0.09
N LEU A 316 14.93 5.15 0.42
CA LEU A 316 15.40 5.08 1.80
C LEU A 316 15.81 6.46 2.33
N GLN A 317 16.46 7.27 1.50
CA GLN A 317 16.98 8.60 1.83
C GLN A 317 15.98 9.70 1.46
N GLY A 318 15.02 9.97 2.34
CA GLY A 318 14.10 11.10 2.17
C GLY A 318 14.75 12.45 2.51
N SER A 319 14.38 13.49 1.78
CA SER A 319 14.71 14.89 2.09
C SER A 319 14.16 15.26 3.46
N PRO A 320 14.91 15.98 4.31
CA PRO A 320 14.36 16.53 5.53
C PRO A 320 13.24 17.52 5.21
N LEU A 321 12.19 17.57 6.04
CA LEU A 321 11.05 18.44 5.82
C LEU A 321 11.50 19.89 5.72
N PHE A 322 10.87 20.63 4.83
CA PHE A 322 11.08 22.06 4.73
C PHE A 322 10.31 22.77 5.83
N ILE A 323 10.91 23.82 6.37
CA ILE A 323 10.29 24.65 7.41
C ILE A 323 9.35 25.63 6.72
N GLU A 324 8.07 25.63 7.12
CA GLU A 324 7.10 26.61 6.66
C GLU A 324 7.36 27.97 7.34
N ILE A 325 7.61 28.99 6.54
CA ILE A 325 7.88 30.36 6.98
C ILE A 325 6.84 31.28 6.34
N LYS A 326 6.38 32.28 7.10
CA LYS A 326 5.52 33.35 6.59
C LYS A 326 6.40 34.43 5.96
N ASN A 327 6.10 34.81 4.73
CA ASN A 327 6.84 35.85 4.01
C ASN A 327 6.33 37.25 4.40
N GLU A 328 6.57 37.65 5.65
CA GLU A 328 5.99 38.88 6.24
C GLU A 328 6.49 40.19 5.59
N GLN A 329 7.65 40.15 4.91
CA GLN A 329 8.31 41.34 4.35
C GLN A 329 8.51 41.30 2.82
N GLY A 330 8.09 40.23 2.15
CA GLY A 330 8.35 40.06 0.71
C GLY A 330 9.84 39.93 0.35
N ASN A 331 10.68 39.53 1.33
CA ASN A 331 12.12 39.34 1.13
C ASN A 331 12.43 38.26 0.08
N TYR A 332 11.49 37.32 -0.08
CA TYR A 332 11.61 36.23 -1.04
C TYR A 332 10.57 36.41 -2.15
N LYS A 333 11.07 36.76 -3.34
CA LYS A 333 10.21 37.04 -4.49
C LYS A 333 9.97 35.83 -5.36
N VAL A 334 10.93 34.90 -5.43
CA VAL A 334 10.95 33.84 -6.43
C VAL A 334 11.33 32.50 -5.80
N CYS A 335 10.68 31.43 -6.22
CA CYS A 335 11.02 30.05 -5.87
C CYS A 335 12.37 29.66 -6.51
N SER A 336 13.28 29.09 -5.73
CA SER A 336 14.60 28.66 -6.22
C SER A 336 14.51 27.60 -7.33
N SER A 337 13.46 26.77 -7.35
CA SER A 337 13.35 25.68 -8.32
C SER A 337 12.55 26.04 -9.57
N CYS A 338 11.34 26.60 -9.43
CA CYS A 338 10.43 26.86 -10.56
C CYS A 338 10.41 28.32 -11.02
N ASN A 339 11.12 29.22 -10.33
CA ASN A 339 11.12 30.66 -10.59
C ASN A 339 9.71 31.31 -10.59
N GLN A 340 8.71 30.67 -9.97
CA GLN A 340 7.40 31.29 -9.74
C GLN A 340 7.46 32.32 -8.61
N GLN A 341 6.56 33.30 -8.67
CA GLN A 341 6.47 34.35 -7.67
C GLN A 341 5.89 33.83 -6.35
N LEU A 342 6.55 34.15 -5.23
CA LEU A 342 6.16 33.73 -3.88
C LEU A 342 5.35 34.83 -3.19
N TYR A 343 4.27 34.43 -2.51
CA TYR A 343 3.38 35.35 -1.78
C TYR A 343 3.51 35.16 -0.27
N ASN A 344 2.67 34.32 0.35
CA ASN A 344 2.48 34.30 1.80
C ASN A 344 3.19 33.15 2.52
N LYS A 345 3.07 31.92 1.99
CA LYS A 345 3.67 30.71 2.57
C LYS A 345 4.85 30.28 1.72
N ILE A 346 6.00 30.12 2.36
CA ILE A 346 7.24 29.66 1.73
C ILE A 346 7.82 28.50 2.52
N TYR A 347 8.54 27.62 1.84
CA TYR A 347 9.11 26.41 2.41
C TYR A 347 10.63 26.47 2.29
N GLN A 348 11.35 26.43 3.42
CA GLN A 348 12.80 26.52 3.44
C GLN A 348 13.44 25.16 3.75
N CYS A 349 14.42 24.76 2.93
CA CYS A 349 15.21 23.56 3.20
C CYS A 349 16.08 23.74 4.45
N THR A 350 16.07 22.76 5.36
CA THR A 350 16.88 22.78 6.59
C THR A 350 18.38 22.64 6.36
N LYS A 351 18.80 22.04 5.24
CA LYS A 351 20.21 21.82 4.89
C LYS A 351 20.80 22.99 4.10
N CYS A 352 20.27 23.26 2.90
CA CYS A 352 20.84 24.27 2.00
C CYS A 352 20.21 25.65 2.14
N GLN A 353 19.19 25.83 2.99
CA GLN A 353 18.49 27.10 3.25
C GLN A 353 17.82 27.76 2.02
N HIS A 354 17.71 27.05 0.90
CA HIS A 354 16.98 27.52 -0.28
C HIS A 354 15.47 27.50 -0.05
N ILE A 355 14.73 28.28 -0.85
CA ILE A 355 13.32 28.59 -0.62
C ILE A 355 12.48 28.11 -1.80
N PHE A 356 11.38 27.45 -1.47
CA PHE A 356 10.51 26.74 -2.39
C PHE A 356 9.05 27.18 -2.22
N CYS A 357 8.28 27.09 -3.31
CA CYS A 357 6.82 27.15 -3.25
C CYS A 357 6.23 25.81 -2.78
N LEU A 358 4.94 25.79 -2.47
CA LEU A 358 4.22 24.57 -2.05
C LEU A 358 4.33 23.44 -3.10
N GLU A 359 4.18 23.77 -4.39
CA GLU A 359 4.23 22.77 -5.46
C GLU A 359 5.61 22.11 -5.56
N CYS A 360 6.69 22.91 -5.45
CA CYS A 360 8.04 22.39 -5.42
C CYS A 360 8.33 21.58 -4.15
N ASP A 361 7.80 22.00 -3.00
CA ASP A 361 7.92 21.24 -1.75
C ASP A 361 7.29 19.84 -1.89
N ILE A 362 6.06 19.77 -2.40
CA ILE A 362 5.36 18.50 -2.67
C ILE A 362 6.16 17.66 -3.67
N PHE A 363 6.58 18.24 -4.80
CA PHE A 363 7.33 17.52 -5.83
C PHE A 363 8.67 16.96 -5.32
N ILE A 364 9.39 17.73 -4.51
CA ILE A 364 10.66 17.29 -3.91
C ILE A 364 10.44 16.12 -2.96
N HIS A 365 9.37 16.15 -2.16
CA HIS A 365 9.11 15.12 -1.15
C HIS A 365 8.42 13.87 -1.69
N GLU A 366 7.65 13.95 -2.78
CA GLU A 366 6.92 12.81 -3.34
C GLU A 366 7.67 12.11 -4.48
N GLU A 367 8.27 12.87 -5.39
CA GLU A 367 8.85 12.33 -6.62
C GLU A 367 10.38 12.27 -6.55
N LEU A 368 11.04 13.36 -6.15
CA LEU A 368 12.51 13.42 -6.14
C LEU A 368 13.13 12.75 -4.91
N ASN A 369 12.42 12.76 -3.78
CA ASN A 369 12.89 12.37 -2.44
C ASN A 369 14.16 13.11 -1.96
N GLN A 370 14.72 14.04 -2.73
CA GLN A 370 15.97 14.74 -2.43
C GLN A 370 15.90 16.18 -2.90
N CYS A 371 16.41 17.10 -2.09
CA CYS A 371 16.51 18.50 -2.47
C CYS A 371 17.59 18.69 -3.55
N PRO A 372 17.27 19.26 -4.74
CA PRO A 372 18.21 19.39 -5.84
C PRO A 372 19.42 20.27 -5.50
N PHE A 373 19.23 21.29 -4.66
CA PHE A 373 20.31 22.19 -4.23
C PHE A 373 21.24 21.56 -3.21
N CYS A 374 20.76 20.60 -2.40
CA CYS A 374 21.65 19.84 -1.51
C CYS A 374 22.57 18.94 -2.33
N LEU A 375 22.06 18.32 -3.40
CA LEU A 375 22.86 17.47 -4.28
C LEU A 375 23.98 18.22 -4.99
N ILE A 376 23.74 19.48 -5.36
CA ILE A 376 24.76 20.33 -6.01
C ILE A 376 25.82 20.77 -5.00
N ASN A 377 25.44 21.02 -3.74
CA ASN A 377 26.38 21.51 -2.73
C ASN A 377 27.14 20.38 -2.00
N ASP A 378 26.71 19.11 -2.14
CA ASP A 378 27.39 17.94 -1.60
C ASP A 378 28.54 17.42 -2.50
N THR A 379 28.75 18.03 -3.68
CA THR A 379 29.96 17.85 -4.52
C THR A 379 30.95 18.97 -4.29
#